data_AF-A0A962UKC2-F1
#
_entry.id   AF-A0A962UKC2-F1
#
_cell.length_a   1.000
_cell.length_b   1.000
_cell.length_c   1.000
_cell.angle_alpha   90.00
_cell.angle_beta   90.00
_cell.angle_gamma   90.00
#
_symmetry.space_group_name_H-M   'P 1'
#
loop_
_entity.id
_entity.type
_entity.pdbx_description
1 polymer ?
#
loop_
_entity_poly.entity_id
_entity_poly.type
_entity_poly.pdbx_seq_one_letter_code
_entity_poly.pdbx_strand_id
1 'polypeptide(L)'
;MKKLILTLAMFAAAPFVAADDIDEFQRLEKVIRQDIVCLDLLPENVGEGQRKRATRQLYSALVSNIRTYIDVGIRMGLPDLVAVRDYVGSDEILVGVFLGAMLSDDAELQREKDAMPQGQADEETSRLLWSRYDCAATNANL
;
A
#
# COMPACT_ATOMS: atom_id res chain seq x y z
N MET A 1 3.64 24.40 -8.07
CA MET A 1 4.00 23.32 -7.14
C MET A 1 4.64 22.21 -7.95
N LYS A 2 5.90 21.86 -7.66
CA LYS A 2 6.65 20.86 -8.41
C LYS A 2 6.06 19.49 -8.09
N LYS A 3 5.43 18.86 -9.08
CA LYS A 3 5.01 17.46 -9.00
C LYS A 3 6.27 16.63 -8.80
N LEU A 4 6.38 15.93 -7.68
CA LEU A 4 7.32 14.82 -7.55
C LEU A 4 6.73 13.68 -8.38
N ILE A 5 6.85 13.80 -9.70
CA ILE A 5 6.74 12.64 -10.57
C ILE A 5 7.98 11.83 -10.21
N LEU A 6 7.78 10.68 -9.55
CA LEU A 6 8.79 9.63 -9.50
C LEU A 6 9.04 9.22 -10.96
N THR A 7 9.85 10.03 -11.63
CA THR A 7 10.15 9.86 -13.03
C THR A 7 11.16 8.73 -13.02
N LEU A 8 10.69 7.53 -13.33
CA LEU A 8 11.53 6.39 -13.65
C LEU A 8 12.45 6.79 -14.80
N ALA A 9 13.56 7.44 -14.44
CA ALA A 9 14.72 7.52 -15.31
C ALA A 9 15.28 6.11 -15.31
N MET A 10 14.81 5.29 -16.26
CA MET A 10 15.42 4.02 -16.60
C MET A 10 16.86 4.32 -17.02
N PHE A 11 17.77 4.28 -16.06
CA PHE A 11 19.19 4.33 -16.34
C PHE A 11 19.59 3.02 -16.97
N ALA A 12 20.10 3.13 -18.19
CA ALA A 12 20.76 2.10 -18.96
C ALA A 12 22.01 1.58 -18.23
N ALA A 13 21.81 0.75 -17.19
CA ALA A 13 22.89 0.15 -16.41
C ALA A 13 22.47 -1.14 -15.67
N ALA A 14 21.93 -2.13 -16.38
CA ALA A 14 22.09 -3.56 -16.08
C ALA A 14 21.40 -4.39 -17.18
N PRO A 15 22.10 -5.29 -17.91
CA PRO A 15 21.48 -6.08 -18.98
C PRO A 15 20.55 -7.21 -18.49
N PHE A 16 20.22 -7.30 -17.19
CA PHE A 16 19.59 -8.49 -16.62
C PHE A 16 18.59 -8.19 -15.49
N VAL A 17 17.76 -7.16 -15.61
CA VAL A 17 16.51 -7.20 -14.85
C VAL A 17 15.61 -8.21 -15.58
N ALA A 18 15.38 -9.38 -14.96
CA ALA A 18 14.47 -10.36 -15.53
C ALA A 18 13.10 -9.70 -15.69
N ALA A 19 12.43 -9.89 -16.82
CA ALA A 19 11.06 -9.37 -17.02
C ALA A 19 10.14 -9.76 -15.86
N ASP A 20 10.38 -10.95 -15.29
CA ASP A 20 9.72 -11.47 -14.11
C ASP A 20 9.85 -10.56 -12.87
N ASP A 21 11.02 -9.95 -12.62
CA ASP A 21 11.22 -9.03 -11.49
C ASP A 21 10.45 -7.71 -11.71
N ILE A 22 10.35 -7.22 -12.95
CA ILE A 22 9.54 -6.02 -13.28
C ILE A 22 8.05 -6.29 -13.04
N ASP A 23 7.55 -7.41 -13.55
CA ASP A 23 6.16 -7.80 -13.39
C ASP A 23 5.82 -8.05 -11.92
N GLU A 24 6.74 -8.70 -11.17
CA GLU A 24 6.60 -8.92 -9.74
C GLU A 24 6.59 -7.60 -8.96
N PHE A 25 7.46 -6.66 -9.30
CA PHE A 25 7.55 -5.36 -8.66
C PHE A 25 6.27 -4.54 -8.84
N GLN A 26 5.73 -4.49 -10.06
CA GLN A 26 4.45 -3.82 -10.35
C GLN A 26 3.27 -4.51 -9.67
N ARG A 27 3.27 -5.85 -9.65
CA ARG A 27 2.24 -6.63 -8.93
C ARG A 27 2.27 -6.31 -7.44
N LEU A 28 3.46 -6.28 -6.83
CA LEU A 28 3.63 -5.97 -5.41
C LEU A 28 3.21 -4.54 -5.09
N GLU A 29 3.53 -3.55 -5.94
CA GLU A 29 3.07 -2.17 -5.77
C GLU A 29 1.53 -2.10 -5.70
N LYS A 30 0.84 -2.80 -6.61
CA LYS A 30 -0.63 -2.86 -6.61
C LYS A 30 -1.19 -3.51 -5.35
N VAL A 31 -0.58 -4.61 -4.89
CA VAL A 31 -1.00 -5.31 -3.66
C VAL A 31 -0.78 -4.42 -2.44
N ILE A 32 0.38 -3.77 -2.31
CA ILE A 32 0.69 -2.87 -1.19
C ILE A 32 -0.31 -1.71 -1.15
N ARG A 33 -0.62 -1.11 -2.31
CA ARG A 33 -1.65 -0.05 -2.39
C ARG A 33 -3.00 -0.57 -1.90
N GLN A 34 -3.40 -1.77 -2.34
CA GLN A 34 -4.66 -2.38 -1.91
C GLN A 34 -4.70 -2.63 -0.40
N ASP A 35 -3.62 -3.17 0.18
CA ASP A 35 -3.50 -3.42 1.61
C ASP A 35 -3.60 -2.12 2.42
N ILE A 36 -2.97 -1.05 1.94
CA ILE A 36 -3.03 0.29 2.52
C ILE A 36 -4.46 0.86 2.49
N VAL A 37 -5.13 0.78 1.35
CA VAL A 37 -6.54 1.22 1.20
C VAL A 37 -7.45 0.44 2.15
N CYS A 38 -7.26 -0.87 2.27
CA CYS A 38 -8.05 -1.71 3.16
C CYS A 38 -7.83 -1.45 4.65
N LEU A 39 -6.62 -1.04 5.04
CA LEU A 39 -6.31 -0.59 6.40
C LEU A 39 -6.95 0.77 6.70
N ASP A 40 -6.89 1.72 5.75
CA ASP A 40 -7.46 3.06 5.88
C ASP A 40 -8.99 3.04 5.94
N LEU A 41 -9.63 2.13 5.19
CA LEU A 41 -11.09 1.98 5.13
C LEU A 41 -11.66 1.02 6.20
N LEU A 42 -10.83 0.49 7.12
CA LEU A 42 -11.27 -0.53 8.06
C LEU A 42 -12.39 0.01 8.99
N PRO A 43 -13.64 -0.51 8.92
CA PRO A 43 -14.77 0.12 9.58
C PRO A 43 -14.69 0.02 11.11
N GLU A 44 -15.10 1.09 11.81
CA GLU A 44 -15.01 1.19 13.27
C GLU A 44 -15.97 0.25 14.02
N ASN A 45 -17.07 -0.15 13.36
CA ASN A 45 -18.12 -0.99 13.92
C ASN A 45 -17.91 -2.50 13.74
N VAL A 46 -16.77 -2.92 13.17
CA VAL A 46 -16.30 -4.30 13.29
C VAL A 46 -15.98 -4.54 14.77
N GLY A 47 -16.59 -5.56 15.39
CA GLY A 47 -16.42 -5.80 16.83
C GLY A 47 -14.94 -5.75 17.23
N GLU A 48 -14.60 -5.12 18.35
CA GLU A 48 -13.22 -4.71 18.69
C GLU A 48 -12.19 -5.84 18.52
N GLY A 49 -12.56 -7.08 18.86
CA GLY A 49 -11.72 -8.27 18.66
C GLY A 49 -11.50 -8.66 17.20
N GLN A 50 -12.53 -8.52 16.35
CA GLN A 50 -12.44 -8.75 14.90
C GLN A 50 -11.62 -7.63 14.24
N ARG A 51 -11.79 -6.37 14.65
CA ARG A 51 -11.00 -5.23 14.15
C ARG A 51 -9.52 -5.43 14.47
N LYS A 52 -9.16 -5.70 15.73
CA LYS A 52 -7.77 -5.98 16.14
C LYS A 52 -7.14 -7.12 15.35
N ARG A 53 -7.91 -8.18 15.09
CA ARG A 53 -7.43 -9.31 14.27
C ARG A 53 -7.19 -8.89 12.82
N ALA A 54 -8.17 -8.25 12.17
CA ALA A 54 -8.06 -7.80 10.79
C ALA A 54 -6.93 -6.78 10.60
N THR A 55 -6.82 -5.79 11.48
CA THR A 55 -5.70 -4.84 11.49
C THR A 55 -4.37 -5.56 11.58
N ARG A 56 -4.22 -6.54 12.49
CA ARG A 56 -2.97 -7.29 12.65
C ARG A 56 -2.64 -8.13 11.41
N GLN A 57 -3.62 -8.80 10.80
CA GLN A 57 -3.43 -9.61 9.60
C GLN A 57 -3.01 -8.74 8.41
N LEU A 58 -3.77 -7.69 8.11
CA LEU A 58 -3.48 -6.74 7.03
C LEU A 58 -2.12 -6.06 7.24
N TYR A 59 -1.82 -5.66 8.47
CA TYR A 59 -0.54 -5.04 8.81
C TYR A 59 0.64 -6.01 8.60
N SER A 60 0.51 -7.26 9.05
CA SER A 60 1.54 -8.29 8.84
C SER A 60 1.75 -8.60 7.36
N ALA A 61 0.67 -8.68 6.59
CA ALA A 61 0.73 -8.89 5.14
C ALA A 61 1.40 -7.71 4.43
N LEU A 62 1.01 -6.48 4.78
CA LEU A 62 1.60 -5.25 4.25
C LEU A 62 3.11 -5.19 4.49
N VAL A 63 3.57 -5.49 5.71
CA VAL A 63 5.01 -5.55 6.03
C VAL A 63 5.72 -6.59 5.15
N SER A 64 5.15 -7.78 5.00
CA SER A 64 5.72 -8.84 4.17
C SER A 64 5.82 -8.42 2.69
N ASN A 65 4.75 -7.82 2.16
CA ASN A 65 4.69 -7.35 0.78
C ASN A 65 5.68 -6.21 0.53
N ILE A 66 5.80 -5.24 1.45
CA ILE A 66 6.77 -4.13 1.35
C ILE A 66 8.20 -4.64 1.37
N ARG A 67 8.53 -5.58 2.27
CA ARG A 67 9.88 -6.17 2.31
C ARG A 67 10.22 -6.87 1.01
N THR A 68 9.27 -7.65 0.48
CA THR A 68 9.44 -8.32 -0.82
C THR A 68 9.61 -7.31 -1.95
N TYR A 69 8.81 -6.23 -1.96
CA TYR A 69 8.90 -5.15 -2.93
C TYR A 69 10.27 -4.46 -2.90
N ILE A 70 10.80 -4.20 -1.71
CA ILE A 70 12.14 -3.66 -1.52
C ILE A 70 13.19 -4.63 -2.08
N ASP A 71 13.13 -5.91 -1.73
CA ASP A 71 14.10 -6.91 -2.19
C ASP A 71 14.09 -7.06 -3.72
N VAL A 72 12.91 -7.13 -4.34
CA VAL A 72 12.75 -7.17 -5.80
C VAL A 72 13.30 -5.88 -6.42
N GLY A 73 12.93 -4.71 -5.91
CA GLY A 73 13.39 -3.44 -6.43
C GLY A 73 14.91 -3.24 -6.32
N ILE A 74 15.55 -3.76 -5.26
CA ILE A 74 17.00 -3.79 -5.14
C ILE A 74 17.63 -4.67 -6.23
N ARG A 75 17.06 -5.86 -6.51
CA ARG A 75 17.53 -6.71 -7.62
C ARG A 75 17.37 -6.03 -8.98
N MET A 76 16.32 -5.22 -9.15
CA MET A 76 16.09 -4.39 -10.34
C MET A 76 17.03 -3.18 -10.44
N GLY A 77 17.85 -2.91 -9.42
CA GLY A 77 18.81 -1.80 -9.42
C GLY A 77 18.23 -0.47 -8.96
N LEU A 78 17.22 -0.46 -8.09
CA LEU A 78 16.67 0.75 -7.45
C LEU A 78 17.43 1.06 -6.14
N PRO A 79 18.43 1.96 -6.15
CA PRO A 79 19.30 2.19 -4.99
C PRO A 79 18.58 2.87 -3.82
N ASP A 80 17.52 3.63 -4.09
CA ASP A 80 16.75 4.30 -3.03
C ASP A 80 16.09 3.29 -2.08
N LEU A 81 15.74 2.10 -2.57
CA LEU A 81 15.18 1.03 -1.76
C LEU A 81 16.22 0.35 -0.86
N VAL A 82 17.50 0.39 -1.23
CA VAL A 82 18.60 -0.02 -0.34
C VAL A 82 18.65 0.91 0.87
N ALA A 83 18.56 2.22 0.65
CA ALA A 83 18.54 3.19 1.74
C ALA A 83 17.31 3.01 2.64
N VAL A 84 16.14 2.72 2.07
CA VAL A 84 14.92 2.42 2.85
C VAL A 84 15.11 1.15 3.69
N ARG A 85 15.63 0.06 3.12
CA ARG A 85 15.90 -1.19 3.83
C ARG A 85 16.84 -0.98 5.02
N ASP A 86 17.90 -0.20 4.82
CA ASP A 86 18.99 -0.06 5.80
C ASP A 86 18.67 1.00 6.86
N TYR A 87 17.84 2.01 6.55
CA TYR A 87 17.49 3.12 7.46
C TYR A 87 16.29 2.80 8.35
N VAL A 88 15.39 1.95 7.90
CA VAL A 88 14.14 1.66 8.61
C VAL A 88 14.38 0.58 9.68
N GLY A 89 14.55 1.01 10.93
CA GLY A 89 14.83 0.12 12.07
C GLY A 89 13.62 -0.61 12.66
N SER A 90 12.41 -0.44 12.12
CA SER A 90 11.20 -1.14 12.59
C SER A 90 10.13 -1.22 11.50
N ASP A 91 9.26 -2.22 11.61
CA ASP A 91 8.13 -2.42 10.69
C ASP A 91 7.11 -1.28 10.74
N GLU A 92 6.98 -0.64 11.91
CA GLU A 92 6.11 0.53 12.12
C GLU A 92 6.55 1.72 11.28
N ILE A 93 7.85 1.99 11.26
CA ILE A 93 8.41 3.06 10.42
C ILE A 93 8.31 2.67 8.95
N LEU A 94 8.53 1.39 8.60
CA LEU A 94 8.45 0.90 7.22
C LEU A 94 7.07 1.13 6.63
N VAL A 95 6.05 0.70 7.36
CA VAL A 95 4.65 0.90 6.98
C VAL A 95 4.31 2.38 6.96
N GLY A 96 4.78 3.18 7.93
CA GLY A 96 4.55 4.62 7.95
C GLY A 96 5.10 5.36 6.72
N VAL A 97 6.30 5.00 6.25
CA VAL A 97 6.91 5.57 5.03
C VAL A 97 6.07 5.24 3.81
N PHE A 98 5.64 3.98 3.65
CA PHE A 98 4.85 3.55 2.50
C PHE A 98 3.40 4.08 2.54
N LEU A 99 2.78 4.14 3.72
CA LEU A 99 1.50 4.82 3.92
C LEU A 99 1.59 6.28 3.50
N GLY A 100 2.62 6.99 3.99
CA GLY A 100 2.85 8.40 3.64
C GLY A 100 3.06 8.61 2.14
N ALA A 101 3.88 7.78 1.49
CA ALA A 101 4.20 7.91 0.08
C ALA A 101 3.05 7.49 -0.85
N MET A 102 2.35 6.39 -0.55
CA MET A 102 1.32 5.86 -1.45
C MET A 102 -0.06 6.50 -1.25
N LEU A 103 -0.41 6.95 -0.04
CA LEU A 103 -1.67 7.67 0.22
C LEU A 103 -1.62 9.12 -0.25
N SER A 104 -0.44 9.77 -0.18
CA SER A 104 -0.33 11.16 -0.67
C SER A 104 -0.50 11.28 -2.19
N ASP A 105 -0.29 10.18 -2.91
CA ASP A 105 -0.57 10.07 -4.35
C ASP A 105 -1.99 9.54 -4.66
N ASP A 106 -2.75 9.06 -3.66
CA ASP A 106 -4.09 8.47 -3.88
C ASP A 106 -5.19 9.54 -3.90
N ALA A 107 -5.04 10.48 -4.83
CA ALA A 107 -6.06 11.48 -5.14
C ALA A 107 -7.37 10.83 -5.62
N GLU A 108 -7.36 9.56 -6.05
CA GLU A 108 -8.56 8.82 -6.42
C GLU A 108 -9.35 8.42 -5.18
N LEU A 109 -8.76 7.73 -4.20
CA LEU A 109 -9.45 7.39 -2.95
C LEU A 109 -9.99 8.63 -2.24
N GLN A 110 -9.19 9.72 -2.18
CA GLN A 110 -9.67 10.97 -1.58
C GLN A 110 -10.84 11.58 -2.35
N ARG A 111 -10.78 11.61 -3.70
CA ARG A 111 -11.91 12.09 -4.52
C ARG A 111 -13.15 11.23 -4.35
N GLU A 112 -13.00 9.92 -4.17
CA GLU A 112 -14.12 9.02 -3.92
C GLU A 112 -14.77 9.28 -2.56
N LYS A 113 -13.96 9.50 -1.52
CA LYS A 113 -14.45 9.93 -0.20
C LYS A 113 -15.18 11.28 -0.30
N ASP A 114 -14.59 12.25 -1.00
CA ASP A 114 -15.16 13.60 -1.16
C ASP A 114 -16.44 13.60 -2.02
N ALA A 115 -16.59 12.64 -2.93
CA ALA A 115 -17.77 12.47 -3.79
C ALA A 115 -18.95 11.77 -3.09
N MET A 116 -18.75 11.24 -1.87
CA MET A 116 -19.84 10.66 -1.10
C MET A 116 -20.83 11.74 -0.63
N PRO A 117 -22.12 11.41 -0.50
CA PRO A 117 -23.15 12.37 -0.09
C PRO A 117 -22.80 13.07 1.24
N GLN A 118 -22.78 14.40 1.22
CA GLN A 118 -22.58 15.19 2.45
C GLN A 118 -23.71 14.91 3.44
N GLY A 119 -23.38 14.28 4.57
CA GLY A 119 -24.34 13.84 5.59
C GLY A 119 -24.41 12.32 5.80
N GLN A 120 -23.74 11.53 4.96
CA GLN A 120 -23.51 10.11 5.24
C GLN A 120 -22.51 9.96 6.39
N ALA A 121 -22.74 9.02 7.31
CA ALA A 121 -21.81 8.77 8.40
C ALA A 121 -20.47 8.26 7.83
N ASP A 122 -19.36 8.76 8.35
CA ASP A 122 -18.00 8.36 7.95
C ASP A 122 -17.80 6.82 7.97
N GLU A 123 -18.46 6.15 8.92
CA GLU A 123 -18.51 4.70 9.02
C GLU A 123 -19.20 4.01 7.82
N GLU A 124 -20.29 4.59 7.33
CA GLU A 124 -21.08 4.03 6.23
C GLU A 124 -20.32 4.20 4.91
N THR A 125 -19.68 5.36 4.73
CA THR A 125 -18.72 5.62 3.65
C THR A 125 -17.57 4.61 3.68
N SER A 126 -16.94 4.42 4.84
CA SER A 126 -15.83 3.47 5.00
C SER A 126 -16.27 2.05 4.67
N ARG A 127 -17.44 1.60 5.12
CA ARG A 127 -17.99 0.27 4.81
C ARG A 127 -18.28 0.09 3.32
N LEU A 128 -18.88 1.09 2.67
CA LEU A 128 -19.17 1.07 1.23
C LEU A 128 -17.90 0.95 0.41
N LEU A 129 -16.89 1.78 0.71
CA LEU A 129 -15.61 1.74 0.04
C LEU A 129 -14.87 0.43 0.34
N TRP A 130 -14.86 -0.05 1.58
CA TRP A 130 -14.21 -1.32 1.94
C TRP A 130 -14.79 -2.52 1.16
N SER A 131 -16.10 -2.51 0.90
CA SER A 131 -16.74 -3.49 0.01
C SER A 131 -16.36 -3.29 -1.46
N ARG A 132 -16.31 -2.04 -1.94
CA ARG A 132 -16.01 -1.73 -3.35
C ARG A 132 -14.57 -2.09 -3.73
N TYR A 133 -13.64 -1.91 -2.79
CA TYR A 133 -12.24 -2.29 -2.93
C TYR A 133 -12.00 -3.78 -2.61
N ASP A 134 -13.04 -4.59 -2.39
CA ASP A 134 -12.95 -6.04 -2.12
C ASP A 134 -12.03 -6.40 -0.94
N CYS A 135 -11.97 -5.52 0.06
CA CYS A 135 -11.09 -5.70 1.22
C CYS A 135 -11.49 -6.89 2.10
N ALA A 136 -12.74 -7.34 2.02
CA ALA A 136 -13.22 -8.56 2.65
C ALA A 136 -12.52 -9.80 2.10
N ALA A 137 -12.43 -9.92 0.77
CA ALA A 137 -11.76 -11.03 0.12
C ALA A 137 -10.26 -10.97 0.37
N THR A 138 -9.65 -9.79 0.31
CA THR A 138 -8.24 -9.60 0.67
C THR A 138 -7.97 -10.13 2.07
N ASN A 139 -8.70 -9.67 3.10
CA ASN A 139 -8.49 -10.10 4.47
C ASN A 139 -8.78 -11.60 4.70
N ALA A 140 -9.70 -12.20 3.96
CA ALA A 140 -10.01 -13.63 4.07
C ALA A 140 -8.92 -14.54 3.49
N ASN A 141 -8.08 -14.02 2.60
CA ASN A 141 -7.01 -14.76 1.91
C ASN A 141 -5.62 -14.59 2.58
N LEU A 142 -5.55 -13.91 3.73
CA LEU A 142 -4.33 -13.67 4.54
C LEU A 142 -4.26 -14.60 5.76
#